data_AF-A0A3R7RRX8-F1
#
_entry.id   AF-A0A3R7RRX8-F1
#
_cell.length_a   1.000
_cell.length_b   1.000
_cell.length_c   1.000
_cell.angle_alpha   90.00
_cell.angle_beta   90.00
_cell.angle_gamma   90.00
#
_symmetry.space_group_name_H-M   'P 1'
#
loop_
_entity.id
_entity.type
_entity.pdbx_description
1 polymer ?
#
loop_
_entity_poly.entity_id
_entity_poly.type
_entity_poly.pdbx_seq_one_letter_code
_entity_poly.pdbx_strand_id
1 'polypeptide(L)'
;MRESLSTDLNIGVDDLPERLASMNSGEILALQQAVGHGGVGIDGTVITRSTYDATADRGKKGVPYIPGSNLDEGTLFSAMIQDPAAFEPGAFELARGVMDGQDPTDYIQVLKDIDGDDPKNLYEQSWVDLFRRPSTKMCAIATSSGCGGSLYRFDLPLTAMGGIFRENRQPQWGWFAGLASLRH
;
A
#
# COMPACT_ATOMS: atom_id res chain seq x y z
N MET A 1 18.25 -2.29 8.77
CA MET A 1 17.67 -3.62 8.99
C MET A 1 18.71 -4.68 9.37
N ARG A 2 19.77 -4.89 8.59
CA ARG A 2 20.84 -5.86 8.92
C ARG A 2 21.42 -5.67 10.31
N GLU A 3 21.77 -4.43 10.68
CA GLU A 3 22.34 -4.15 12.01
C GLU A 3 21.36 -4.44 13.15
N SER A 4 20.10 -4.00 13.02
CA SER A 4 19.05 -4.31 14.01
C SER A 4 18.79 -5.81 14.16
N LEU A 5 18.78 -6.57 13.06
CA LEU A 5 18.69 -8.04 13.10
C LEU A 5 19.90 -8.67 13.80
N SER A 6 21.10 -8.15 13.54
CA SER A 6 22.33 -8.59 14.19
C SER A 6 22.28 -8.38 15.70
N THR A 7 21.80 -7.22 16.13
CA THR A 7 21.64 -6.86 17.55
C THR A 7 20.65 -7.78 18.24
N ASP A 8 19.47 -8.00 17.66
CA ASP A 8 18.42 -8.83 18.26
C ASP A 8 18.81 -10.31 18.35
N LEU A 9 19.50 -10.82 17.32
CA LEU A 9 20.03 -12.18 17.33
C LEU A 9 21.31 -12.33 18.15
N ASN A 10 21.89 -11.23 18.63
CA ASN A 10 23.15 -11.17 19.37
C ASN A 10 24.29 -11.92 18.65
N ILE A 11 24.43 -11.67 17.34
CA ILE A 11 25.49 -12.23 16.49
C ILE A 11 26.15 -11.12 15.68
N GLY A 12 27.27 -11.45 15.01
CA GLY A 12 27.89 -10.55 14.03
C GLY A 12 27.06 -10.40 12.76
N VAL A 13 27.15 -9.25 12.10
CA VAL A 13 26.41 -8.96 10.85
C VAL A 13 26.79 -9.95 9.74
N ASP A 14 28.04 -10.39 9.72
CA ASP A 14 28.55 -11.34 8.72
C ASP A 14 28.04 -12.78 8.96
N ASP A 15 27.63 -13.11 10.18
CA ASP A 15 27.07 -14.43 10.55
C ASP A 15 25.56 -14.52 10.29
N LEU A 16 24.90 -13.39 9.99
CA LEU A 16 23.45 -13.32 9.75
C LEU A 16 22.97 -14.30 8.67
N PRO A 17 23.60 -14.43 7.49
CA PRO A 17 23.09 -15.32 6.44
C PRO A 17 23.04 -16.78 6.90
N GLU A 18 24.09 -17.26 7.55
CA GLU A 18 24.18 -18.64 8.03
C GLU A 18 23.19 -18.88 9.18
N ARG A 19 23.11 -17.93 10.13
CA ARG A 19 22.15 -18.03 11.24
C ARG A 19 20.71 -18.09 10.72
N LEU A 20 20.32 -17.15 9.86
CA LEU A 20 18.98 -17.09 9.29
C LEU A 20 18.64 -18.35 8.47
N ALA A 21 19.61 -18.89 7.73
CA ALA A 21 19.44 -20.12 6.96
C ALA A 21 19.24 -21.37 7.85
N SER A 22 19.79 -21.38 9.06
CA SER A 22 19.62 -22.48 10.02
C SER A 22 18.31 -22.46 10.80
N MET A 23 17.60 -21.32 10.80
CA MET A 23 16.35 -21.15 11.53
C MET A 23 15.20 -21.87 10.84
N ASN A 24 14.32 -22.49 11.62
CA ASN A 24 13.06 -23.00 11.10
C ASN A 24 12.05 -21.85 10.88
N SER A 25 10.97 -22.14 10.16
CA SER A 25 9.96 -21.13 9.81
C SER A 25 9.32 -20.47 11.03
N GLY A 26 9.10 -21.20 12.12
CA GLY A 26 8.56 -20.65 13.36
C GLY A 26 9.50 -19.64 14.02
N GLU A 27 10.80 -19.93 14.03
CA GLU A 27 11.82 -19.02 14.54
C GLU A 27 11.92 -17.75 13.67
N ILE A 28 11.84 -17.89 12.35
CA ILE A 28 11.86 -16.74 11.42
C ILE A 28 10.63 -15.85 11.63
N LEU A 29 9.44 -16.45 11.79
CA LEU A 29 8.21 -15.71 12.04
C LEU A 29 8.26 -14.97 13.38
N ALA A 30 8.74 -15.62 14.44
CA ALA A 30 8.92 -14.99 15.74
C ALA A 30 9.92 -13.81 15.67
N LEU A 31 11.01 -13.98 14.90
CA LEU A 31 11.97 -12.91 14.67
C LEU A 31 11.33 -11.72 13.93
N GLN A 32 10.55 -11.96 12.86
CA GLN A 32 9.84 -10.91 12.13
C GLN A 32 8.84 -10.15 13.02
N GLN A 33 8.20 -10.83 13.96
CA GLN A 33 7.31 -10.18 14.94
C GLN A 33 8.08 -9.29 15.92
N ALA A 34 9.32 -9.64 16.27
CA ALA A 34 10.14 -8.89 17.22
C ALA A 34 10.85 -7.68 16.57
N VAL A 35 11.50 -7.87 15.41
CA VAL A 35 12.31 -6.84 14.74
C VAL A 35 11.57 -6.07 13.65
N GLY A 36 10.37 -6.51 13.30
CA GLY A 36 9.63 -6.02 12.15
C GLY A 36 9.88 -6.79 10.85
N HIS A 37 9.21 -6.34 9.79
CA HIS A 37 9.13 -7.06 8.53
C HIS A 37 10.20 -6.62 7.52
N GLY A 38 10.67 -7.56 6.71
CA GLY A 38 11.44 -7.28 5.51
C GLY A 38 10.53 -6.73 4.41
N GLY A 39 11.07 -5.82 3.59
CA GLY A 39 10.35 -5.20 2.49
C GLY A 39 11.06 -5.37 1.16
N VAL A 40 10.42 -4.83 0.11
CA VAL A 40 11.02 -4.68 -1.21
C VAL A 40 12.04 -3.53 -1.19
N GLY A 41 13.14 -3.69 -1.93
CA GLY A 41 14.19 -2.68 -2.05
C GLY A 41 14.87 -2.74 -3.42
N ILE A 42 15.56 -1.66 -3.78
CA ILE A 42 16.39 -1.62 -4.99
C ILE A 42 17.65 -2.44 -4.72
N ASP A 43 17.81 -3.56 -5.43
CA ASP A 43 18.92 -4.51 -5.28
C ASP A 43 19.93 -4.44 -6.44
N GLY A 44 19.63 -3.66 -7.48
CA GLY A 44 20.47 -3.52 -8.67
C GLY A 44 20.42 -4.70 -9.64
N THR A 45 19.66 -5.77 -9.34
CA THR A 45 19.55 -6.99 -10.15
C THR A 45 18.12 -7.23 -10.61
N VAL A 46 17.19 -7.45 -9.67
CA VAL A 46 15.76 -7.64 -9.97
C VAL A 46 15.06 -6.29 -10.00
N ILE A 47 15.29 -5.46 -8.98
CA ILE A 47 14.79 -4.09 -8.89
C ILE A 47 15.99 -3.16 -9.05
N THR A 48 16.17 -2.65 -10.26
CA THR A 48 17.36 -1.88 -10.63
C THR A 48 17.23 -0.38 -10.34
N ARG A 49 16.00 0.11 -10.13
CA ARG A 49 15.67 1.52 -9.90
C ARG A 49 14.25 1.65 -9.35
N SER A 50 13.83 2.88 -9.07
CA SER A 50 12.46 3.15 -8.61
C SER A 50 11.42 2.77 -9.66
N THR A 51 10.23 2.36 -9.21
CA THR A 51 9.12 2.03 -10.11
C THR A 51 8.68 3.25 -10.94
N TYR A 52 8.82 4.46 -10.41
CA TYR A 52 8.54 5.70 -11.12
C TYR A 52 9.46 5.87 -12.33
N ASP A 53 10.78 5.73 -12.13
CA ASP A 53 11.77 5.86 -13.20
C ASP A 53 11.63 4.73 -14.23
N ALA A 54 11.35 3.51 -13.76
CA ALA A 54 11.11 2.38 -14.64
C ALA A 54 9.90 2.60 -15.56
N THR A 55 8.82 3.18 -15.02
CA THR A 55 7.62 3.50 -15.79
C THR A 55 7.88 4.62 -16.79
N ALA A 56 8.57 5.68 -16.35
CA ALA A 56 8.90 6.81 -17.22
C ALA A 56 9.79 6.40 -18.40
N ASP A 57 10.86 5.65 -18.12
CA ASP A 57 11.83 5.17 -19.14
C ASP A 57 11.18 4.27 -20.19
N ARG A 58 10.21 3.43 -19.80
CA ARG A 58 9.49 2.57 -20.75
C ARG A 58 8.63 3.39 -21.72
N GLY A 59 8.10 4.53 -21.27
CA GLY A 59 7.28 5.43 -22.09
C GLY A 59 6.18 4.69 -22.86
N LYS A 60 6.05 4.96 -24.16
CA LYS A 60 5.08 4.30 -25.05
C LYS A 60 5.22 2.77 -25.18
N LYS A 61 6.36 2.21 -24.78
CA LYS A 61 6.59 0.75 -24.76
C LYS A 61 6.22 0.13 -23.41
N GLY A 62 5.78 0.94 -22.45
CA GLY A 62 5.29 0.48 -21.15
C GLY A 62 3.91 -0.15 -21.24
N VAL A 63 3.51 -0.83 -20.16
CA VAL A 63 2.18 -1.39 -20.01
C VAL A 63 1.23 -0.30 -19.48
N PRO A 64 -0.01 -0.20 -19.98
CA PRO A 64 -1.00 0.71 -19.42
C PRO A 64 -1.24 0.45 -17.93
N TYR A 65 -1.36 1.51 -17.15
CA TYR A 65 -1.48 1.43 -15.70
C TYR A 65 -2.89 1.80 -15.24
N ILE A 66 -3.56 0.92 -14.50
CA ILE A 66 -4.93 1.15 -14.00
C ILE A 66 -4.96 0.96 -12.48
N PRO A 67 -4.54 1.98 -11.70
CA PRO A 67 -4.66 1.94 -10.25
C PRO A 67 -6.03 2.41 -9.80
N GLY A 68 -6.34 2.15 -8.52
CA GLY A 68 -7.45 2.81 -7.85
C GLY A 68 -7.35 2.71 -6.35
N SER A 69 -8.29 3.39 -5.69
CA SER A 69 -8.44 3.39 -4.24
C SER A 69 -9.91 3.16 -3.87
N ASN A 70 -10.13 2.59 -2.70
CA ASN A 70 -11.46 2.58 -2.09
C ASN A 70 -11.73 3.90 -1.34
N LEU A 71 -13.01 4.16 -1.05
CA LEU A 71 -13.42 5.27 -0.17
C LEU A 71 -12.75 5.13 1.21
N ASP A 72 -12.89 3.94 1.79
CA ASP A 72 -12.59 3.64 3.20
C ASP A 72 -11.48 2.58 3.33
N GLU A 73 -10.30 2.82 2.73
CA GLU A 73 -9.15 1.91 2.81
C GLU A 73 -8.74 1.62 4.27
N GLY A 74 -8.79 2.65 5.13
CA GLY A 74 -8.30 2.60 6.50
C GLY A 74 -9.16 1.77 7.46
N THR A 75 -10.45 1.59 7.18
CA THR A 75 -11.40 0.97 8.12
C THR A 75 -11.10 -0.52 8.37
N LEU A 76 -10.58 -1.24 7.37
CA LEU A 76 -10.13 -2.63 7.58
C LEU A 76 -8.96 -2.69 8.57
N PHE A 77 -8.00 -1.76 8.43
CA PHE A 77 -6.79 -1.75 9.25
C PHE A 77 -7.08 -1.29 10.67
N SER A 78 -7.94 -0.28 10.85
CA SER A 78 -8.34 0.17 12.18
C SER A 78 -9.11 -0.90 12.94
N ALA A 79 -9.92 -1.72 12.25
CA ALA A 79 -10.64 -2.84 12.85
C ALA A 79 -9.73 -3.97 13.38
N MET A 80 -8.47 -4.04 12.93
CA MET A 80 -7.48 -5.00 13.42
C MET A 80 -6.73 -4.51 14.66
N ILE A 81 -6.84 -3.22 15.00
CA ILE A 81 -6.19 -2.63 16.18
C ILE A 81 -7.06 -2.89 17.42
N GLN A 82 -6.47 -3.56 18.41
CA GLN A 82 -7.12 -3.87 19.69
C GLN A 82 -6.89 -2.78 20.74
N ASP A 83 -5.74 -2.10 20.69
CA ASP A 83 -5.37 -1.03 21.61
C ASP A 83 -5.53 0.34 20.94
N PRO A 84 -6.52 1.16 21.35
CA PRO A 84 -6.72 2.50 20.80
C PRO A 84 -5.50 3.42 20.96
N ALA A 85 -4.61 3.17 21.93
CA ALA A 85 -3.39 3.96 22.09
C ALA A 85 -2.40 3.78 20.91
N ALA A 86 -2.58 2.74 20.09
CA ALA A 86 -1.76 2.52 18.90
C ALA A 86 -2.14 3.41 17.70
N PHE A 87 -3.32 4.06 17.71
CA PHE A 87 -3.79 4.84 16.57
C PHE A 87 -2.92 6.06 16.27
N GLU A 88 -2.60 6.88 17.28
CA GLU A 88 -1.82 8.10 17.06
C GLU A 88 -0.38 7.81 16.58
N PRO A 89 0.39 6.91 17.24
CA PRO A 89 1.70 6.50 16.72
C PRO A 89 1.60 5.90 15.31
N GLY A 90 0.58 5.05 15.07
CA GLY A 90 0.34 4.45 13.78
C GLY A 90 0.04 5.47 12.68
N ALA A 91 -0.76 6.51 12.98
CA ALA A 91 -1.09 7.57 12.03
C ALA A 91 0.17 8.33 11.62
N PHE A 92 1.06 8.64 12.58
CA PHE A 92 2.32 9.32 12.31
C PHE A 92 3.26 8.48 11.43
N GLU A 93 3.36 7.18 11.69
CA GLU A 93 4.16 6.26 10.88
C GLU A 93 3.62 6.12 9.45
N LEU A 94 2.30 6.00 9.28
CA LEU A 94 1.65 5.95 7.97
C LEU A 94 1.83 7.26 7.21
N ALA A 95 1.67 8.39 7.89
CA ALA A 95 1.88 9.71 7.33
C ALA A 95 3.31 9.92 6.85
N ARG A 96 4.31 9.36 7.54
CA ARG A 96 5.69 9.35 7.03
C ARG A 96 5.78 8.61 5.70
N GLY A 97 5.05 7.50 5.54
CA GLY A 97 4.89 6.80 4.26
C GLY A 97 4.23 7.67 3.19
N VAL A 98 3.15 8.38 3.54
CA VAL A 98 2.50 9.36 2.65
C VAL A 98 3.50 10.42 2.19
N MET A 99 4.43 10.82 3.05
CA MET A 99 5.43 11.86 2.78
C MET A 99 6.74 11.32 2.19
N ASP A 100 6.76 10.11 1.62
CA ASP A 100 7.96 9.48 1.03
C ASP A 100 9.16 9.43 2.01
N GLY A 101 8.88 9.22 3.30
CA GLY A 101 9.89 9.13 4.37
C GLY A 101 10.20 10.44 5.10
N GLN A 102 9.67 11.58 4.64
CA GLN A 102 9.90 12.89 5.26
C GLN A 102 9.09 13.07 6.56
N ASP A 103 9.47 14.07 7.36
CA ASP A 103 8.75 14.44 8.59
C ASP A 103 7.26 14.73 8.28
N PRO A 104 6.31 13.98 8.88
CA PRO A 104 4.90 14.14 8.60
C PRO A 104 4.19 15.17 9.50
N THR A 105 4.90 15.91 10.35
CA THR A 105 4.30 16.83 11.34
C THR A 105 3.30 17.81 10.71
N ASP A 106 3.70 18.53 9.65
CA ASP A 106 2.83 19.50 8.97
C ASP A 106 1.62 18.82 8.32
N TYR A 107 1.82 17.63 7.74
CA TYR A 107 0.74 16.85 7.14
C TYR A 107 -0.31 16.44 8.18
N ILE A 108 0.14 15.91 9.32
CA ILE A 108 -0.76 15.53 10.42
C ILE A 108 -1.50 16.75 10.95
N GLN A 109 -0.82 17.89 11.09
CA GLN A 109 -1.48 19.12 11.53
C GLN A 109 -2.60 19.55 10.56
N VAL A 110 -2.34 19.48 9.25
CA VAL A 110 -3.37 19.77 8.24
C VAL A 110 -4.54 18.79 8.33
N LEU A 111 -4.31 17.50 8.54
CA LEU A 111 -5.40 16.55 8.74
C LEU A 111 -6.24 16.87 9.98
N LYS A 112 -5.58 17.24 11.10
CA LYS A 112 -6.27 17.67 12.32
C LYS A 112 -7.15 18.89 12.08
N ASP A 113 -6.68 19.83 11.27
CA ASP A 113 -7.40 21.06 10.93
C ASP A 113 -8.63 20.79 10.04
N ILE A 114 -8.61 19.74 9.21
CA ILE A 114 -9.69 19.40 8.27
C ILE A 114 -10.72 18.46 8.93
N ASP A 115 -10.27 17.37 9.53
CA ASP A 115 -11.10 16.24 9.97
C ASP A 115 -11.19 16.10 11.49
N GLY A 116 -10.50 16.98 12.23
CA GLY A 116 -10.42 16.96 13.69
C GLY A 116 -9.29 16.09 14.24
N ASP A 117 -9.08 16.16 15.56
CA ASP A 117 -7.97 15.50 16.25
C ASP A 117 -8.35 14.14 16.87
N ASP A 118 -9.24 13.38 16.22
CA ASP A 118 -9.53 12.01 16.64
C ASP A 118 -8.44 11.05 16.13
N PRO A 119 -7.68 10.37 17.01
CA PRO A 119 -6.55 9.53 16.60
C PRO A 119 -6.92 8.44 15.60
N LYS A 120 -8.12 7.86 15.73
CA LYS A 120 -8.58 6.80 14.85
C LYS A 120 -8.88 7.37 13.45
N ASN A 121 -9.54 8.53 13.35
CA ASN A 121 -9.77 9.20 12.07
C ASN A 121 -8.44 9.56 11.39
N LEU A 122 -7.47 10.12 12.12
CA LEU A 122 -6.15 10.45 11.58
C LEU A 122 -5.43 9.19 11.04
N TYR A 123 -5.56 8.07 11.75
CA TYR A 123 -5.02 6.78 11.34
C TYR A 123 -5.67 6.27 10.05
N GLU A 124 -7.01 6.27 9.98
CA GLU A 124 -7.75 5.80 8.81
C GLU A 124 -7.50 6.69 7.58
N GLN A 125 -7.47 8.01 7.76
CA GLN A 125 -7.20 8.96 6.69
C GLN A 125 -5.75 8.83 6.17
N SER A 126 -4.78 8.61 7.07
CA SER A 126 -3.40 8.36 6.67
C SER A 126 -3.25 7.08 5.84
N TRP A 127 -4.03 6.03 6.14
CA TRP A 127 -4.11 4.84 5.29
C TRP A 127 -4.67 5.15 3.91
N VAL A 128 -5.79 5.88 3.85
CA VAL A 128 -6.43 6.28 2.59
C VAL A 128 -5.43 7.01 1.70
N ASP A 129 -4.70 7.97 2.25
CA ASP A 129 -3.74 8.77 1.48
C ASP A 129 -2.47 7.98 1.13
N LEU A 130 -2.07 7.01 1.95
CA LEU A 130 -0.94 6.11 1.66
C LEU A 130 -1.21 5.24 0.43
N PHE A 131 -2.46 4.84 0.18
CA PHE A 131 -2.82 4.13 -1.06
C PHE A 131 -3.10 5.09 -2.22
N ARG A 132 -3.79 6.20 -1.95
CA ARG A 132 -4.26 7.12 -3.00
C ARG A 132 -3.14 7.93 -3.63
N ARG A 133 -2.20 8.45 -2.84
CA ARG A 133 -1.13 9.33 -3.34
C ARG A 133 -0.16 8.60 -4.30
N PRO A 134 0.41 7.43 -3.96
CA PRO A 134 1.27 6.70 -4.90
C PRO A 134 0.53 6.24 -6.16
N SER A 135 -0.73 5.80 -6.03
CA SER A 135 -1.60 5.43 -7.15
C SER A 135 -1.79 6.58 -8.14
N THR A 136 -2.12 7.77 -7.62
CA THR A 136 -2.31 8.98 -8.42
C THR A 136 -1.01 9.41 -9.09
N LYS A 137 0.09 9.44 -8.33
CA LYS A 137 1.42 9.81 -8.83
C LYS A 137 1.88 8.88 -9.96
N MET A 138 1.74 7.58 -9.77
CA MET A 138 2.13 6.58 -10.79
C MET A 138 1.23 6.67 -12.03
N CYS A 139 -0.09 6.88 -11.86
CA CYS A 139 -1.00 7.09 -12.98
C CYS A 139 -0.62 8.33 -13.82
N ALA A 140 -0.26 9.43 -13.16
CA ALA A 140 0.21 10.64 -13.83
C ALA A 140 1.50 10.39 -14.61
N ILE A 141 2.47 9.68 -14.01
CA ILE A 141 3.73 9.31 -14.68
C ILE A 141 3.45 8.41 -15.89
N ALA A 142 2.63 7.38 -15.73
CA ALA A 142 2.26 6.47 -16.82
C ALA A 142 1.60 7.22 -18.00
N THR A 143 0.67 8.11 -17.69
CA THR A 143 -0.04 8.92 -18.69
C THR A 143 0.93 9.86 -19.43
N SER A 144 1.72 10.64 -18.70
CA SER A 144 2.67 11.61 -19.26
C SER A 144 3.81 10.96 -20.05
N SER A 145 4.22 9.75 -19.68
CA SER A 145 5.27 8.99 -20.39
C SER A 145 4.74 8.27 -21.64
N GLY A 146 3.42 8.15 -21.78
CA GLY A 146 2.77 7.62 -22.97
C GLY A 146 2.42 6.13 -22.95
N CYS A 147 2.58 5.41 -21.83
CA CYS A 147 2.02 4.06 -21.69
C CYS A 147 0.50 4.10 -21.41
N GLY A 148 -0.01 5.24 -20.96
CA GLY A 148 -1.44 5.43 -20.65
C GLY A 148 -1.75 5.07 -19.20
N GLY A 149 -2.56 5.90 -18.56
CA GLY A 149 -3.01 5.70 -17.18
C GLY A 149 -4.50 5.99 -17.03
N SER A 150 -5.20 5.15 -16.25
CA SER A 150 -6.59 5.35 -15.88
C SER A 150 -6.77 5.14 -14.38
N LEU A 151 -7.19 6.16 -13.65
CA LEU A 151 -7.41 6.08 -12.20
C LEU A 151 -8.90 5.82 -11.91
N TYR A 152 -9.20 4.89 -11.01
CA TYR A 152 -10.55 4.70 -10.49
C TYR A 152 -10.63 4.96 -8.98
N ARG A 153 -11.84 5.28 -8.51
CA ARG A 153 -12.19 5.33 -7.09
C ARG A 153 -13.46 4.51 -6.88
N PHE A 154 -13.43 3.57 -5.94
CA PHE A 154 -14.57 2.72 -5.64
C PHE A 154 -15.28 3.22 -4.39
N ASP A 155 -16.45 3.83 -4.60
CA ASP A 155 -17.27 4.44 -3.54
C ASP A 155 -18.55 3.65 -3.24
N LEU A 156 -18.73 2.47 -3.85
CA LEU A 156 -19.95 1.68 -3.66
C LEU A 156 -19.91 1.01 -2.27
N PRO A 157 -20.82 1.38 -1.34
CA PRO A 157 -20.86 0.71 -0.05
C PRO A 157 -21.34 -0.73 -0.23
N LEU A 158 -20.78 -1.67 0.54
CA LEU A 158 -21.12 -3.10 0.51
C LEU A 158 -22.63 -3.38 0.65
N THR A 159 -23.38 -2.45 1.26
CA THR A 159 -24.83 -2.52 1.46
C THR A 159 -25.66 -1.97 0.30
N ALA A 160 -25.10 -1.17 -0.61
CA ALA A 160 -25.84 -0.56 -1.73
C ALA A 160 -26.35 -1.59 -2.76
N MET A 161 -25.77 -2.80 -2.77
CA MET A 161 -26.21 -3.92 -3.60
C MET A 161 -27.05 -4.94 -2.81
N GLY A 162 -27.77 -4.51 -1.77
CA GLY A 162 -28.73 -5.34 -1.03
C GLY A 162 -28.13 -6.54 -0.28
N GLY A 163 -26.83 -6.54 0.01
CA GLY A 163 -26.17 -7.65 0.71
C GLY A 163 -26.03 -8.95 -0.09
N ILE A 164 -26.23 -8.91 -1.42
CA ILE A 164 -26.32 -10.10 -2.30
C ILE A 164 -25.03 -10.96 -2.32
N PHE A 165 -23.89 -10.44 -1.84
CA PHE A 165 -22.66 -11.25 -1.73
C PHE A 165 -22.58 -12.17 -0.51
N ARG A 166 -23.55 -12.14 0.42
CA ARG A 166 -23.51 -13.00 1.61
C ARG A 166 -24.23 -14.34 1.48
N GLU A 167 -25.02 -14.60 0.43
CA GLU A 167 -25.69 -15.89 0.32
C GLU A 167 -26.00 -16.28 -1.12
N ASN A 168 -25.45 -17.44 -1.51
CA ASN A 168 -25.81 -18.33 -2.63
C ASN A 168 -25.02 -18.29 -3.95
N ARG A 169 -24.15 -19.32 -4.04
CA ARG A 169 -24.06 -20.34 -5.11
C ARG A 169 -23.52 -19.94 -6.50
N GLN A 170 -22.34 -20.52 -6.80
CA GLN A 170 -21.78 -20.88 -8.12
C GLN A 170 -21.42 -19.71 -9.06
N PRO A 171 -20.15 -19.60 -9.52
CA PRO A 171 -19.74 -18.52 -10.41
C PRO A 171 -20.26 -18.76 -11.83
N GLN A 172 -21.15 -17.89 -12.31
CA GLN A 172 -21.44 -17.78 -13.74
C GLN A 172 -20.71 -16.54 -14.27
N TRP A 173 -19.58 -16.75 -14.93
CA TRP A 173 -18.82 -15.71 -15.59
C TRP A 173 -19.49 -15.36 -16.93
N GLY A 174 -20.05 -14.16 -17.05
CA GLY A 174 -20.58 -13.60 -18.29
C GLY A 174 -19.93 -12.25 -18.59
N TRP A 175 -19.12 -12.19 -19.64
CA TRP A 175 -18.49 -10.98 -20.16
C TRP A 175 -19.51 -10.13 -20.92
N PHE A 176 -19.67 -8.86 -20.58
CA PHE A 176 -20.37 -7.88 -21.43
C PHE A 176 -19.36 -7.00 -22.14
N ALA A 177 -19.20 -7.23 -23.45
CA ALA A 177 -18.57 -6.32 -24.39
C ALA A 177 -19.67 -5.60 -25.18
N GLY A 178 -19.79 -4.28 -24.99
CA GLY A 178 -20.66 -3.41 -25.77
C GLY A 178 -19.83 -2.51 -26.70
N LEU A 179 -19.55 -2.98 -27.92
CA LEU A 179 -19.13 -2.12 -29.03
C LEU A 179 -20.39 -1.53 -29.68
N ALA A 180 -20.54 -0.20 -29.66
CA ALA A 180 -21.45 0.50 -30.57
C ALA A 180 -20.60 1.21 -31.63
N SER A 181 -20.49 0.57 -32.79
CA SER A 181 -19.98 1.16 -34.02
C SER A 181 -21.05 2.02 -34.68
N LEU A 182 -20.66 3.22 -35.07
CA LEU A 182 -21.39 4.12 -35.98
C LEU A 182 -21.50 3.54 -37.40
N ARG A 183 -22.43 4.14 -38.18
CA ARG A 183 -22.75 4.05 -39.63
C ARG A 183 -24.00 3.18 -39.92
N HIS A 184 -25.00 3.61 -40.70
CA HIS A 184 -25.19 4.77 -41.59
C HIS A 184 -26.62 5.29 -41.48
#